data_AF-A0A183IRD4-F1
#
_entry.id   AF-A0A183IRD4-F1
#
_cell.length_a   1.000
_cell.length_b   1.000
_cell.length_c   1.000
_cell.angle_alpha   90.00
_cell.angle_beta   90.00
_cell.angle_gamma   90.00
#
_symmetry.space_group_name_H-M   'P 1'
#
loop_
_entity.id
_entity.type
_entity.pdbx_description
1 polymer ?
#
loop_
_entity_poly.entity_id
_entity_poly.type
_entity_poly.pdbx_seq_one_letter_code
_entity_poly.pdbx_strand_id
1 'polypeptide(L)'
;MPNCPKCNKPVYFAEKKTSLGKDWHSACLRCCNASCNKTLTPGNHDEHEGKPYCHTCYSALYGPKGYGHGGTESHTFHGGKTG
;
A
#
# COMPACT_ATOMS: atom_id res chain seq x y z
N MET A 1 -18.97 -17.39 5.99
CA MET A 1 -17.70 -17.31 5.22
C MET A 1 -17.31 -15.85 5.12
N PRO A 2 -16.06 -15.48 5.40
CA PRO A 2 -15.65 -14.08 5.34
C PRO A 2 -15.57 -13.63 3.88
N ASN A 3 -16.23 -12.50 3.57
CA ASN A 3 -16.16 -11.85 2.26
C ASN A 3 -15.01 -10.85 2.27
N CYS A 4 -14.24 -10.80 1.18
CA CYS A 4 -13.17 -9.83 1.05
C CYS A 4 -13.77 -8.41 0.98
N PRO A 5 -13.38 -7.48 1.85
CA PRO A 5 -13.92 -6.11 1.86
C PRO A 5 -13.56 -5.32 0.59
N LYS A 6 -12.55 -5.75 -0.18
CA LYS A 6 -12.15 -5.08 -1.42
C LYS A 6 -13.03 -5.41 -2.62
N CYS A 7 -13.37 -6.69 -2.79
CA CYS A 7 -14.06 -7.20 -3.98
C CYS A 7 -15.40 -7.85 -3.67
N ASN A 8 -15.81 -7.90 -2.40
CA ASN A 8 -17.03 -8.51 -1.88
C ASN A 8 -17.22 -9.99 -2.26
N LYS A 9 -16.16 -10.67 -2.70
CA LYS A 9 -16.17 -12.10 -3.05
C LYS A 9 -15.77 -12.97 -1.86
N PRO A 10 -16.25 -14.23 -1.81
CA PRO A 10 -15.85 -15.16 -0.75
C PRO A 10 -14.34 -15.42 -0.81
N VAL A 11 -13.69 -15.44 0.36
CA VAL A 11 -12.28 -15.75 0.49
C VAL A 11 -12.12 -17.24 0.81
N TYR A 12 -11.51 -17.98 -0.12
CA TYR A 12 -11.20 -19.40 0.06
C TYR A 12 -9.91 -19.59 0.84
N PHE A 13 -9.77 -20.72 1.53
CA PHE A 13 -8.59 -21.04 2.36
C PHE A 13 -7.26 -20.89 1.62
N ALA A 14 -7.20 -21.24 0.33
CA ALA A 14 -5.98 -21.15 -0.48
C ALA A 14 -5.45 -19.72 -0.64
N GLU A 15 -6.34 -18.72 -0.68
CA GLU A 15 -5.99 -17.31 -0.88
C GLU A 15 -6.27 -16.45 0.35
N LYS A 16 -6.68 -17.07 1.46
CA LYS A 16 -7.06 -16.35 2.68
C LYS A 16 -5.82 -15.73 3.32
N LYS A 17 -5.86 -14.41 3.45
CA LYS A 17 -4.94 -13.63 4.24
C LYS A 17 -5.73 -12.95 5.35
N THR A 18 -5.50 -13.36 6.59
CA THR A 18 -6.10 -12.71 7.76
C THR A 18 -5.23 -11.50 8.11
N SER A 19 -5.80 -10.30 8.00
CA SER A 19 -5.15 -9.05 8.37
C SER A 19 -6.17 -8.12 9.01
N LEU A 20 -5.77 -7.41 10.08
CA LEU A 20 -6.62 -6.43 10.78
C LEU A 20 -7.97 -7.02 11.23
N GLY A 21 -7.97 -8.31 11.59
CA GLY A 21 -9.18 -9.03 12.00
C GLY A 21 -10.16 -9.37 10.87
N LYS A 22 -9.79 -9.15 9.60
CA LYS A 22 -10.61 -9.46 8.41
C LYS A 22 -9.86 -10.43 7.48
N ASP A 23 -10.59 -11.21 6.67
CA ASP A 23 -9.98 -12.05 5.64
C ASP A 23 -10.01 -11.34 4.28
N TRP A 24 -8.85 -11.37 3.63
CA TRP A 24 -8.60 -10.77 2.32
C TRP A 24 -8.08 -11.84 1.37
N HIS A 25 -8.27 -11.65 0.06
CA HIS A 25 -7.52 -12.44 -0.91
C HIS A 25 -6.06 -11.99 -0.94
N SER A 26 -5.13 -12.91 -1.21
CA SER A 26 -3.72 -12.64 -1.49
C SER A 26 -3.56 -11.53 -2.53
N ALA A 27 -4.34 -11.61 -3.60
CA ALA A 27 -4.35 -10.58 -4.64
C ALA A 27 -5.06 -9.30 -4.19
N CYS A 28 -6.02 -9.32 -3.27
CA CYS A 28 -6.75 -8.11 -2.85
C CYS A 28 -5.97 -7.28 -1.82
N LEU A 29 -5.13 -7.93 -1.01
CA LEU A 29 -4.26 -7.33 0.00
C LEU A 29 -3.07 -6.60 -0.66
N ARG A 30 -3.38 -5.52 -1.38
CA ARG A 30 -2.41 -4.64 -2.04
C ARG A 30 -2.75 -3.19 -1.70
N CYS A 31 -1.72 -2.35 -1.70
CA CYS A 31 -1.83 -0.94 -1.37
C CYS A 31 -2.96 -0.29 -2.20
N CYS A 32 -3.88 0.40 -1.52
CA CYS A 32 -5.00 1.07 -2.17
C CYS A 32 -4.58 2.36 -2.90
N ASN A 33 -3.35 2.83 -2.68
CA ASN A 33 -2.80 3.96 -3.42
C ASN A 33 -2.51 3.57 -4.86
N ALA A 34 -3.21 4.21 -5.81
CA ALA A 34 -3.10 3.97 -7.25
C ALA A 34 -1.67 4.12 -7.80
N SER A 35 -0.84 4.98 -7.20
CA SER A 35 0.55 5.16 -7.62
C SER A 35 1.49 4.06 -7.11
N CYS A 36 1.09 3.32 -6.07
CA CYS A 36 1.91 2.28 -5.48
C CYS A 36 1.46 0.89 -5.93
N ASN A 37 0.16 0.57 -5.75
CA ASN A 37 -0.46 -0.74 -6.04
C ASN A 37 0.35 -1.98 -5.62
N LYS A 38 1.29 -1.82 -4.68
CA LYS A 38 2.23 -2.86 -4.26
C LYS A 38 1.52 -3.93 -3.46
N THR A 39 1.85 -5.18 -3.71
CA THR A 39 1.39 -6.32 -2.91
C THR A 39 1.86 -6.15 -1.47
N LEU A 40 0.92 -6.21 -0.53
CA LEU A 40 1.19 -6.05 0.89
C LEU A 40 1.29 -7.43 1.54
N THR A 41 2.20 -7.54 2.51
CA THR A 41 2.32 -8.75 3.31
C THR A 41 1.34 -8.64 4.49
N PRO A 42 0.59 -9.71 4.82
CA PRO A 42 -0.22 -9.74 6.03
C PRO A 42 0.66 -9.44 7.25
N GLY A 43 0.26 -8.45 8.06
CA GLY A 43 1.03 -8.00 9.22
C GLY A 43 2.14 -6.96 8.93
N ASN A 44 2.40 -6.61 7.67
CA ASN A 44 3.36 -5.54 7.29
C ASN A 44 2.68 -4.47 6.43
N HIS A 45 1.57 -3.93 6.94
CA HIS A 45 0.85 -2.80 6.34
C HIS A 45 -0.10 -2.20 7.37
N ASP A 46 -0.57 -0.99 7.07
CA ASP A 46 -1.57 -0.27 7.85
C ASP A 46 -2.92 -0.26 7.12
N GLU A 47 -4.00 -0.03 7.86
CA GLU A 47 -5.32 0.23 7.30
C GLU A 47 -5.79 1.63 7.63
N HIS A 48 -6.39 2.27 6.64
CA HIS A 48 -7.09 3.53 6.81
C HIS A 48 -8.47 3.43 6.18
N GLU A 49 -9.54 3.74 6.93
CA GLU A 49 -10.93 3.68 6.45
C GLU A 49 -11.32 2.35 5.78
N GLY A 50 -10.81 1.22 6.29
CA GLY A 50 -11.07 -0.11 5.70
C GLY A 50 -10.30 -0.40 4.41
N LYS A 51 -9.30 0.41 4.06
CA LYS A 51 -8.42 0.22 2.91
C LYS A 51 -6.98 -0.03 3.37
N PRO A 52 -6.29 -1.06 2.83
CA PRO A 52 -4.92 -1.37 3.21
C PRO A 52 -3.94 -0.47 2.47
N TYR A 53 -2.97 0.08 3.19
CA TYR A 53 -1.92 0.97 2.70
C TYR A 53 -0.54 0.48 3.14
N CYS A 54 0.45 0.66 2.27
CA CYS A 54 1.84 0.42 2.63
C CYS A 54 2.29 1.40 3.72
N HIS A 55 3.17 1.03 4.65
CA HIS A 55 3.64 1.94 5.72
C HIS A 55 4.11 3.30 5.15
N THR A 56 4.89 3.29 4.06
CA THR A 56 5.35 4.51 3.37
C THR A 56 4.19 5.37 2.86
N CYS A 57 3.20 4.73 2.25
CA CYS A 57 2.03 5.36 1.65
C CYS A 57 1.11 5.92 2.73
N TYR A 58 0.92 5.14 3.80
CA TYR A 58 0.12 5.51 4.94
C TYR A 58 0.72 6.74 5.62
N SER A 59 2.04 6.74 5.89
CA SER A 59 2.73 7.90 6.45
C SER A 59 2.74 9.11 5.51
N ALA A 60 2.82 8.91 4.19
CA ALA A 60 2.79 10.02 3.24
C ALA A 60 1.38 10.64 3.07
N LEU A 61 0.32 9.83 3.11
CA LEU A 61 -1.06 10.28 2.93
C LEU A 61 -1.69 10.78 4.24
N TYR A 62 -1.46 10.04 5.33
CA TYR A 62 -2.11 10.18 6.64
C TYR A 62 -1.14 10.48 7.78
N GLY A 63 0.17 10.35 7.57
CA GLY A 63 1.15 10.78 8.57
C GLY A 63 1.11 12.30 8.77
N PRO A 64 1.73 12.81 9.84
CA PRO A 64 1.76 14.23 10.13
C PRO A 64 2.37 14.97 8.94
N LYS A 65 1.53 15.69 8.20
CA LYS A 65 1.95 16.66 7.19
C LYS A 65 2.63 17.80 7.92
N GLY A 66 3.89 17.60 8.29
CA GLY A 66 4.79 18.68 8.61
C GLY A 66 4.81 19.61 7.41
N TYR A 67 4.27 20.81 7.59
CA TYR A 67 4.36 21.90 6.63
C TYR A 67 5.82 22.03 6.17
N GLY A 68 6.10 21.60 4.95
CA GLY A 68 7.40 21.69 4.30
C GLY A 68 7.15 21.99 2.83
N HIS A 69 7.08 23.28 2.50
CA HIS A 69 7.13 23.75 1.13
C HIS A 69 8.49 23.37 0.51
N GLY A 70 8.49 23.06 -0.79
CA GLY A 70 9.67 22.80 -1.60
C GLY A 70 9.76 21.31 -1.92
N GLY A 71 9.70 20.85 -3.15
CA GLY A 71 10.13 21.47 -4.39
C GLY A 71 10.66 20.31 -5.22
N THR A 72 10.40 20.34 -6.51
CA THR A 72 10.94 19.39 -7.48
C THR A 72 12.44 19.17 -7.30
N GLU A 73 12.86 17.93 -7.05
CA GLU A 73 14.17 17.47 -7.51
C GLU A 73 14.08 16.00 -7.95
N SER A 74 13.43 15.80 -9.09
CA SER A 74 13.85 14.74 -10.00
C SER A 74 15.27 15.09 -10.44
N HIS A 75 16.28 14.58 -9.75
CA HIS A 75 17.65 14.64 -10.24
C HIS A 75 17.70 13.76 -11.50
N THR A 76 17.53 14.40 -12.66
CA THR A 76 17.92 13.78 -13.92
C THR A 76 19.44 13.63 -13.88
N PHE A 77 19.93 12.40 -13.71
CA PHE A 77 21.33 12.08 -13.92
C PHE A 77 21.65 12.22 -15.42
N HIS A 78 22.00 13.43 -15.85
CA HIS A 78 22.75 13.65 -17.08
C HIS A 78 24.22 13.88 -16.71
N GLY A 79 25.09 13.00 -17.23
CA GLY A 79 26.51 13.32 -17.44
C GLY A 79 27.48 12.60 -16.51
N GLY A 80 28.03 11.50 -17.01
CA GLY A 80 29.24 10.87 -16.48
C GLY A 80 30.13 10.39 -17.61
N LYS A 81 30.81 11.32 -18.29
CA LYS A 81 32.03 11.05 -19.06
C LYS A 81 33.18 10.90 -18.05
N THR A 82 33.99 9.85 -18.15
CA THR A 82 35.47 9.84 -18.23
C THR A 82 35.98 8.44 -17.90
N GLY A 83 36.74 7.87 -18.83
CA GLY A 83 37.44 6.61 -18.76
C GLY A 83 38.01 6.31 -20.13
#